data_AF-A0A925BJE8-F1
#
_entry.id   AF-A0A925BJE8-F1
#
_cell.length_a   1.000
_cell.length_b   1.000
_cell.length_c   1.000
_cell.angle_alpha   90.00
_cell.angle_beta   90.00
_cell.angle_gamma   90.00
#
_symmetry.space_group_name_H-M   'P 1'
#
loop_
_entity.id
_entity.type
_entity.pdbx_description
1 polymer ?
#
loop_
_entity_poly.entity_id
_entity_poly.type
_entity_poly.pdbx_seq_one_letter_code
_entity_poly.pdbx_strand_id
1 'polypeptide(L)'
;MTIRPVYTALIFTAVLILLCAIRIANTEIAPRMDQNFARTTFQTPENERASSSGPLPHWFAEVYNAIFDWDETASNAGMRIVAMVAFIGAGGLLFTTRSAPLRLSVLFILLLVTSRYPFLWTSHELLGGALAMLILWSMVRKLPFVITAIFVVGFSLVKLDMIFSGALIGLYLAFASAERGLLRLRNLAVLIVLLAAAALPSMTQGNLSALNSSRQVVSFAQHYSALVADHQVAFLPLPRRERPDPWFNFGRYFNPIWGRQNNMIDLVRGDPYRYYDFLFLSLGRSIINLSSSNVLWLFPLAGYGFLRLRDRKLKIVTLLFLLGFIPIQLIAFTHVRYVARFYPLVLYVIYAYLVDRPEDEERRARRIMSGALIALLAYQIFESLPVWSTGEWFPD
;
A
#
# COMPACT_ATOMS: atom_id res chain seq x y z
N MET A 1 17.21 31.25 -8.06
CA MET A 1 16.48 30.07 -8.55
C MET A 1 17.46 28.97 -8.93
N THR A 2 17.69 27.99 -8.05
CA THR A 2 18.55 26.82 -8.32
C THR A 2 17.72 25.72 -8.97
N ILE A 3 17.59 25.82 -10.30
CA ILE A 3 16.83 24.91 -11.17
C ILE A 3 17.57 23.56 -11.33
N ARG A 4 18.89 23.58 -11.54
CA ARG A 4 19.76 22.40 -11.81
C ARG A 4 19.59 21.18 -10.87
N PRO A 5 19.54 21.33 -9.54
CA PRO A 5 19.31 20.26 -8.57
C PRO A 5 18.15 19.32 -8.88
N VAL A 6 17.00 19.90 -9.22
CA VAL A 6 15.72 19.21 -9.39
C VAL A 6 15.77 18.38 -10.67
N TYR A 7 16.37 18.90 -11.75
CA TYR A 7 16.52 18.14 -13.00
C TYR A 7 17.47 16.97 -12.84
N THR A 8 18.56 17.09 -12.09
CA THR A 8 19.46 15.95 -11.86
C THR A 8 18.76 14.82 -11.10
N ALA A 9 17.99 15.16 -10.06
CA ALA A 9 17.20 14.17 -9.32
C ALA A 9 16.10 13.54 -10.20
N LEU A 10 15.40 14.34 -11.00
CA LEU A 10 14.37 13.87 -11.92
C LEU A 10 14.94 13.00 -13.04
N ILE A 11 16.07 13.37 -13.63
CA ILE A 11 16.77 12.60 -14.68
C ILE A 11 17.25 11.27 -14.10
N PHE A 12 17.88 11.27 -12.91
CA PHE A 12 18.30 10.04 -12.26
C PHE A 12 17.10 9.13 -11.96
N THR A 13 16.01 9.70 -11.45
CA THR A 13 14.77 8.99 -11.18
C THR A 13 14.17 8.41 -12.47
N ALA A 14 14.16 9.17 -13.57
CA ALA A 14 13.68 8.74 -14.87
C ALA A 14 14.54 7.62 -15.48
N VAL A 15 15.87 7.73 -15.37
CA VAL A 15 16.81 6.69 -15.82
C VAL A 15 16.58 5.41 -15.03
N LEU A 16 16.41 5.51 -13.72
CA LEU A 16 16.18 4.35 -12.88
C LEU A 16 14.83 3.72 -13.20
N ILE A 17 13.74 4.50 -13.30
CA ILE A 17 12.44 4.03 -13.80
C ILE A 17 12.58 3.28 -15.13
N LEU A 18 13.34 3.84 -16.09
CA LEU A 18 13.54 3.25 -17.41
C LEU A 18 14.28 1.91 -17.31
N LEU A 19 15.37 1.83 -16.56
CA LEU A 19 16.12 0.58 -16.35
C LEU A 19 15.26 -0.50 -15.69
N CYS A 20 14.41 -0.11 -14.75
CA CYS A 20 13.50 -1.00 -14.05
C CYS A 20 12.39 -1.50 -15.00
N ALA A 21 11.81 -0.60 -15.80
CA ALA A 21 10.79 -0.94 -16.80
C ALA A 21 11.33 -1.90 -17.86
N ILE A 22 12.55 -1.66 -18.37
CA ILE A 22 13.24 -2.56 -19.31
C ILE A 22 13.43 -3.95 -18.68
N ARG A 23 13.86 -4.01 -17.42
CA ARG A 23 14.07 -5.30 -16.74
C ARG A 23 12.75 -6.05 -16.53
N ILE A 24 11.71 -5.37 -16.05
CA ILE A 24 10.37 -5.96 -15.85
C ILE A 24 9.83 -6.52 -17.17
N ALA A 25 9.99 -5.78 -18.29
CA ALA A 25 9.57 -6.23 -19.61
C ALA A 25 10.34 -7.45 -20.12
N ASN A 26 11.60 -7.63 -19.70
CA ASN A 26 12.49 -8.70 -20.15
C ASN A 26 12.51 -9.93 -19.24
N THR A 27 11.94 -9.86 -18.02
CA THR A 27 11.85 -11.02 -17.12
C THR A 27 10.59 -11.83 -17.40
N GLU A 28 10.75 -13.04 -17.95
CA GLU A 28 9.73 -14.11 -17.99
C GLU A 28 9.49 -14.70 -16.58
N ILE A 29 9.19 -13.86 -15.59
CA ILE A 29 8.79 -14.37 -14.28
C ILE A 29 7.34 -14.80 -14.43
N ALA A 30 7.11 -16.12 -14.41
CA ALA A 30 5.78 -16.70 -14.42
C ALA A 30 4.93 -16.04 -13.32
N PRO A 31 3.84 -15.35 -13.66
CA PRO A 31 3.00 -14.70 -12.66
C PRO A 31 2.43 -15.75 -11.72
N ARG A 32 2.65 -15.62 -10.40
CA ARG A 32 1.88 -16.40 -9.41
C ARG A 32 0.42 -15.90 -9.43
N MET A 33 -0.55 -16.75 -9.10
CA MET A 33 -1.96 -16.54 -9.45
C MET A 33 -2.61 -15.29 -8.80
N ASP A 34 -2.12 -14.84 -7.63
CA ASP A 34 -2.51 -13.59 -6.97
C ASP A 34 -1.99 -12.32 -7.69
N GLN A 35 -1.44 -12.52 -8.90
CA GLN A 35 -0.58 -11.58 -9.60
C GLN A 35 -0.86 -11.49 -11.11
N ASN A 36 -1.86 -12.23 -11.61
CA ASN A 36 -2.48 -12.04 -12.92
C ASN A 36 -3.70 -11.14 -12.73
N PHE A 37 -3.60 -9.88 -13.13
CA PHE A 37 -4.64 -8.89 -12.82
C PHE A 37 -5.28 -8.28 -14.07
N ALA A 38 -4.54 -8.15 -15.17
CA ALA A 38 -5.02 -7.37 -16.29
C ALA A 38 -5.94 -8.14 -17.26
N ARG A 39 -5.72 -9.44 -17.51
CA ARG A 39 -6.52 -10.20 -18.50
C ARG A 39 -7.34 -11.36 -17.93
N THR A 40 -6.85 -12.04 -16.90
CA THR A 40 -7.65 -12.97 -16.06
C THR A 40 -8.91 -12.35 -15.48
N THR A 41 -8.93 -11.04 -15.21
CA THR A 41 -10.15 -10.29 -14.83
C THR A 41 -11.22 -10.29 -15.94
N PHE A 42 -10.86 -10.54 -17.21
CA PHE A 42 -11.81 -10.65 -18.32
C PHE A 42 -12.22 -12.09 -18.62
N GLN A 43 -11.47 -13.10 -18.14
CA GLN A 43 -11.70 -14.52 -18.43
C GLN A 43 -12.22 -15.33 -17.24
N THR A 44 -12.04 -14.86 -16.01
CA THR A 44 -12.65 -15.49 -14.82
C THR A 44 -14.16 -15.23 -14.77
N PRO A 45 -14.98 -16.13 -14.22
CA PRO A 45 -16.40 -15.86 -13.97
C PRO A 45 -16.59 -14.61 -13.09
N GLU A 46 -17.69 -13.86 -13.26
CA GLU A 46 -17.99 -12.63 -12.49
C GLU A 46 -17.80 -12.77 -10.97
N ASN A 47 -18.09 -13.95 -10.42
CA ASN A 47 -17.95 -14.25 -8.99
C ASN A 47 -16.49 -14.33 -8.51
N GLU A 48 -15.52 -14.61 -9.39
CA GLU A 48 -14.08 -14.62 -9.08
C GLU A 48 -13.43 -13.25 -9.34
N ARG A 49 -13.91 -12.50 -10.34
CA ARG A 49 -13.43 -11.12 -10.68
C ARG A 49 -13.51 -10.14 -9.51
N ALA A 50 -14.56 -10.26 -8.70
CA ALA A 50 -14.80 -9.36 -7.57
C ALA A 50 -13.92 -9.62 -6.34
N SER A 51 -13.17 -10.72 -6.31
CA SER A 51 -12.52 -11.23 -5.09
C SER A 51 -11.11 -10.67 -4.83
N SER A 52 -10.37 -10.22 -5.85
CA SER A 52 -8.92 -9.96 -5.74
C SER A 52 -8.50 -8.47 -5.61
N SER A 53 -9.29 -7.50 -6.10
CA SER A 53 -8.92 -6.06 -6.12
C SER A 53 -9.98 -5.07 -5.62
N GLY A 54 -9.58 -3.84 -5.28
CA GLY A 54 -10.55 -2.75 -5.07
C GLY A 54 -11.16 -2.27 -6.39
N PRO A 55 -12.21 -1.43 -6.34
CA PRO A 55 -12.86 -0.89 -7.54
C PRO A 55 -11.92 -0.07 -8.43
N LEU A 56 -11.02 0.75 -7.86
CA LEU A 56 -10.18 1.66 -8.66
C LEU A 56 -9.18 0.93 -9.57
N PRO A 57 -8.42 -0.08 -9.10
CA PRO A 57 -7.50 -0.79 -9.96
C PRO A 57 -8.19 -1.62 -11.05
N HIS A 58 -9.41 -2.11 -10.79
CA HIS A 58 -10.24 -2.77 -11.78
C HIS A 58 -10.58 -1.81 -12.93
N TRP A 59 -11.14 -0.64 -12.60
CA TRP A 59 -11.46 0.36 -13.61
C TRP A 59 -10.23 0.83 -14.37
N PHE A 60 -9.11 1.00 -13.66
CA PHE A 60 -7.86 1.37 -14.29
C PHE A 60 -7.40 0.29 -15.29
N ALA A 61 -7.54 -0.99 -14.96
CA ALA A 61 -7.26 -2.09 -15.89
C ALA A 61 -8.24 -2.14 -17.08
N GLU A 62 -9.52 -1.87 -16.86
CA GLU A 62 -10.52 -1.79 -17.93
C GLU A 62 -10.22 -0.67 -18.93
N VAL A 63 -9.97 0.54 -18.43
CA VAL A 63 -9.59 1.67 -19.27
C VAL A 63 -8.28 1.39 -19.99
N TYR A 64 -7.30 0.79 -19.29
CA TYR A 64 -6.01 0.45 -19.89
C TYR A 64 -6.15 -0.55 -21.05
N ASN A 65 -6.89 -1.64 -20.86
CA ASN A 65 -7.12 -2.64 -21.92
C ASN A 65 -8.03 -2.14 -23.04
N ALA A 66 -8.92 -1.18 -22.77
CA ALA A 66 -9.72 -0.55 -23.81
C ALA A 66 -8.87 0.35 -24.73
N ILE A 67 -7.76 0.90 -24.20
CA ILE A 67 -6.84 1.76 -24.95
C ILE A 67 -5.75 0.94 -25.66
N PHE A 68 -5.26 -0.14 -25.03
CA PHE A 68 -4.15 -0.95 -25.52
C PHE A 68 -4.58 -2.39 -25.78
N ASP A 69 -4.53 -2.83 -27.04
CA ASP A 69 -4.79 -4.23 -27.43
C ASP A 69 -3.52 -5.09 -27.24
N TRP A 70 -3.17 -5.35 -26.00
CA TRP A 70 -1.97 -6.09 -25.61
C TRP A 70 -2.33 -7.50 -25.10
N ASP A 71 -1.38 -8.44 -25.19
CA ASP A 71 -1.53 -9.72 -24.52
C ASP A 71 -1.50 -9.60 -22.98
N GLU A 72 -1.80 -10.69 -22.26
CA GLU A 72 -1.89 -10.65 -20.80
C GLU A 72 -0.56 -10.24 -20.13
N THR A 73 0.55 -10.71 -20.68
CA THR A 73 1.88 -10.46 -20.15
C THR A 73 2.25 -8.99 -20.31
N ALA A 74 2.05 -8.44 -21.51
CA ALA A 74 2.31 -7.04 -21.83
C ALA A 74 1.40 -6.10 -21.03
N SER A 75 0.10 -6.41 -20.91
CA SER A 75 -0.83 -5.58 -20.15
C SER A 75 -0.50 -5.53 -18.66
N ASN A 76 -0.18 -6.68 -18.05
CA ASN A 76 0.27 -6.76 -16.66
C ASN A 76 1.58 -5.98 -16.44
N ALA A 77 2.54 -6.06 -17.36
CA ALA A 77 3.79 -5.30 -17.29
C ALA A 77 3.53 -3.78 -17.38
N GLY A 78 2.69 -3.35 -18.31
CA GLY A 78 2.31 -1.95 -18.47
C GLY A 78 1.65 -1.36 -17.22
N MET A 79 0.69 -2.07 -16.65
CA MET A 79 0.02 -1.70 -15.40
C MET A 79 1.00 -1.53 -14.23
N ARG A 80 2.02 -2.38 -14.14
CA ARG A 80 3.07 -2.24 -13.12
C ARG A 80 3.95 -1.03 -13.34
N ILE A 81 4.37 -0.81 -14.59
CA ILE A 81 5.16 0.38 -14.94
C ILE A 81 4.39 1.64 -14.56
N VAL A 82 3.09 1.70 -14.85
CA VAL A 82 2.27 2.86 -14.46
C VAL A 82 2.20 3.01 -12.94
N ALA A 83 1.94 1.93 -12.19
CA ALA A 83 1.88 1.99 -10.73
C ALA A 83 3.23 2.41 -10.11
N MET A 84 4.34 1.90 -10.63
CA MET A 84 5.70 2.27 -10.25
C MET A 84 5.99 3.74 -10.52
N VAL A 85 5.67 4.23 -11.74
CA VAL A 85 5.83 5.63 -12.13
C VAL A 85 4.98 6.54 -11.25
N ALA A 86 3.73 6.16 -10.97
CA ALA A 86 2.85 6.92 -10.08
C ALA A 86 3.43 6.99 -8.66
N PHE A 87 3.93 5.87 -8.13
CA PHE A 87 4.54 5.80 -6.80
C PHE A 87 5.80 6.68 -6.71
N ILE A 88 6.75 6.51 -7.63
CA ILE A 88 8.00 7.27 -7.63
C ILE A 88 7.73 8.75 -7.92
N GLY A 89 6.88 9.05 -8.90
CA GLY A 89 6.49 10.40 -9.29
C GLY A 89 5.82 11.17 -8.16
N ALA A 90 4.86 10.55 -7.46
CA ALA A 90 4.23 11.14 -6.28
C ALA A 90 5.25 11.39 -5.15
N GLY A 91 6.21 10.49 -4.96
CA GLY A 91 7.33 10.69 -4.03
C GLY A 91 8.21 11.87 -4.40
N GLY A 92 8.58 11.98 -5.68
CA GLY A 92 9.33 13.11 -6.22
C GLY A 92 8.61 14.45 -5.97
N LEU A 93 7.30 14.52 -6.23
CA LEU A 93 6.47 15.69 -5.93
C LEU A 93 6.49 16.01 -4.42
N LEU A 94 6.29 15.02 -3.57
CA LEU A 94 6.22 15.19 -2.11
C LEU A 94 7.55 15.67 -1.52
N PHE A 95 8.66 15.02 -1.86
CA PHE A 95 9.99 15.30 -1.30
C PHE A 95 10.68 16.53 -1.89
N THR A 96 10.17 17.11 -2.98
CA THR A 96 10.66 18.38 -3.54
C THR A 96 9.83 19.60 -3.13
N THR A 97 8.68 19.38 -2.48
CA THR A 97 7.71 20.45 -2.21
C THR A 97 8.08 21.37 -1.05
N ARG A 98 8.75 20.85 -0.02
CA ARG A 98 9.25 21.69 1.09
C ARG A 98 10.56 22.36 0.68
N SER A 99 10.84 23.54 1.21
CA SER A 99 12.10 24.29 1.01
C SER A 99 13.30 23.62 1.69
N ALA A 100 13.47 22.32 1.46
CA ALA A 100 14.53 21.51 2.02
C ALA A 100 15.83 21.62 1.20
N PRO A 101 16.98 21.33 1.81
CA PRO A 101 18.22 21.16 1.06
C PRO A 101 18.09 20.03 0.02
N LEU A 102 18.58 20.26 -1.21
CA LEU A 102 18.54 19.26 -2.29
C LEU A 102 19.02 17.88 -1.83
N ARG A 103 20.15 17.85 -1.10
CA ARG A 103 20.78 16.60 -0.66
C ARG A 103 19.82 15.75 0.16
N LEU A 104 18.97 16.38 0.97
CA LEU A 104 17.96 15.70 1.77
C LEU A 104 16.85 15.16 0.85
N SER A 105 16.29 15.99 -0.04
CA SER A 105 15.27 15.54 -1.00
C SER A 105 15.76 14.37 -1.85
N VAL A 106 17.00 14.42 -2.35
CA VAL A 106 17.63 13.33 -3.11
C VAL A 106 17.76 12.08 -2.27
N LEU A 107 18.24 12.18 -1.02
CA LEU A 107 18.34 11.02 -0.12
C LEU A 107 16.99 10.32 0.07
N PHE A 108 15.91 11.06 0.29
CA PHE A 108 14.58 10.46 0.47
C PHE A 108 14.00 9.85 -0.81
N ILE A 109 14.26 10.46 -1.97
CA ILE A 109 13.90 9.88 -3.26
C ILE A 109 14.69 8.59 -3.51
N LEU A 110 16.00 8.59 -3.22
CA LEU A 110 16.83 7.39 -3.34
C LEU A 110 16.31 6.28 -2.43
N LEU A 111 16.06 6.56 -1.15
CA LEU A 111 15.46 5.61 -0.21
C LEU A 111 14.09 5.09 -0.66
N LEU A 112 13.27 5.92 -1.31
CA LEU A 112 12.00 5.49 -1.88
C LEU A 112 12.23 4.46 -2.98
N VAL A 113 13.16 4.77 -3.88
CA VAL A 113 13.48 4.01 -5.07
C VAL A 113 14.18 2.69 -4.75
N THR A 114 15.15 2.70 -3.84
CA THR A 114 15.94 1.52 -3.45
C THR A 114 15.24 0.60 -2.46
N SER A 115 14.04 0.96 -2.00
CA SER A 115 13.27 0.18 -1.02
C SER A 115 12.76 -1.18 -1.50
N ARG A 116 13.02 -1.55 -2.76
CA ARG A 116 12.45 -2.72 -3.48
C ARG A 116 10.93 -2.64 -3.69
N TYR A 117 10.21 -1.79 -2.96
CA TYR A 117 8.77 -1.62 -3.12
C TYR A 117 8.33 -1.19 -4.51
N PRO A 118 9.01 -0.27 -5.22
CA PRO A 118 8.61 0.12 -6.59
C PRO A 118 8.56 -1.06 -7.57
N PHE A 119 9.24 -2.14 -7.25
CA PHE A 119 9.32 -3.37 -8.04
C PHE A 119 8.32 -4.44 -7.59
N LEU A 120 7.47 -4.12 -6.61
CA LEU A 120 6.37 -5.00 -6.25
C LEU A 120 5.50 -5.26 -7.47
N TRP A 121 5.25 -6.54 -7.68
CA TRP A 121 4.42 -7.01 -8.77
C TRP A 121 2.95 -6.60 -8.62
N THR A 122 2.49 -6.36 -7.39
CA THR A 122 1.12 -5.93 -7.07
C THR A 122 0.95 -4.41 -7.24
N SER A 123 0.35 -4.00 -8.35
CA SER A 123 0.09 -2.58 -8.70
C SER A 123 -0.72 -1.80 -7.67
N HIS A 124 -1.53 -2.47 -6.86
CA HIS A 124 -2.50 -1.81 -5.98
C HIS A 124 -1.84 -1.18 -4.74
N GLU A 125 -0.86 -1.87 -4.15
CA GLU A 125 -0.12 -1.33 -3.00
C GLU A 125 0.69 -0.09 -3.40
N LEU A 126 1.25 -0.12 -4.61
CA LEU A 126 1.94 1.02 -5.22
C LEU A 126 0.99 2.18 -5.49
N LEU A 127 -0.18 1.92 -6.08
CA LEU A 127 -1.19 2.96 -6.29
C LEU A 127 -1.68 3.55 -4.95
N GLY A 128 -1.90 2.71 -3.94
CA GLY A 128 -2.26 3.15 -2.59
C GLY A 128 -1.18 4.05 -1.97
N GLY A 129 0.09 3.65 -2.06
CA GLY A 129 1.22 4.48 -1.63
C GLY A 129 1.36 5.78 -2.40
N ALA A 130 1.16 5.75 -3.72
CA ALA A 130 1.17 6.93 -4.58
C ALA A 130 0.09 7.93 -4.16
N LEU A 131 -1.15 7.46 -3.97
CA LEU A 131 -2.27 8.30 -3.54
C LEU A 131 -2.07 8.82 -2.11
N ALA A 132 -1.51 8.02 -1.20
CA ALA A 132 -1.13 8.50 0.12
C ALA A 132 -0.11 9.65 0.05
N MET A 133 0.93 9.53 -0.79
CA MET A 133 1.89 10.61 -1.04
C MET A 133 1.24 11.84 -1.67
N LEU A 134 0.30 11.67 -2.59
CA LEU A 134 -0.44 12.77 -3.22
C LEU A 134 -1.37 13.50 -2.23
N ILE A 135 -1.97 12.79 -1.27
CA ILE A 135 -2.74 13.38 -0.16
C ILE A 135 -1.81 14.24 0.71
N LEU A 136 -0.65 13.70 1.12
CA LEU A 136 0.33 14.46 1.90
C LEU A 136 0.84 15.68 1.11
N TRP A 137 1.10 15.50 -0.17
CA TRP A 137 1.56 16.57 -1.05
C TRP A 137 0.51 17.68 -1.19
N SER A 138 -0.76 17.33 -1.40
CA SER A 138 -1.85 18.29 -1.51
C SER A 138 -2.04 19.09 -0.22
N MET A 139 -1.86 18.44 0.94
CA MET A 139 -1.88 19.11 2.25
C MET A 139 -0.75 20.14 2.37
N VAL A 140 0.47 19.76 2.00
CA VAL A 140 1.66 20.62 2.15
C VAL A 140 1.59 21.81 1.19
N ARG A 141 1.13 21.59 -0.04
CA ARG A 141 0.89 22.64 -1.03
C ARG A 141 -0.37 23.46 -0.76
N LYS A 142 -1.19 23.08 0.24
CA LYS A 142 -2.49 23.69 0.55
C LYS A 142 -3.40 23.77 -0.68
N LEU A 143 -3.47 22.69 -1.46
CA LEU A 143 -4.30 22.64 -2.67
C LEU A 143 -5.80 22.74 -2.33
N PRO A 144 -6.66 23.12 -3.28
CA PRO A 144 -8.10 23.08 -3.12
C PRO A 144 -8.59 21.71 -2.62
N PHE A 145 -9.57 21.72 -1.72
CA PHE A 145 -10.07 20.49 -1.10
C PHE A 145 -10.59 19.48 -2.14
N VAL A 146 -11.15 19.92 -3.26
CA VAL A 146 -11.60 19.03 -4.35
C VAL A 146 -10.48 18.12 -4.86
N ILE A 147 -9.25 18.64 -5.02
CA ILE A 147 -8.10 17.85 -5.47
C ILE A 147 -7.70 16.85 -4.39
N THR A 148 -7.68 17.28 -3.13
CA THR A 148 -7.39 16.40 -1.99
C THR A 148 -8.44 15.29 -1.86
N ALA A 149 -9.71 15.62 -2.07
CA ALA A 149 -10.82 14.68 -2.03
C ALA A 149 -10.72 13.66 -3.16
N ILE A 150 -10.32 14.05 -4.37
CA ILE A 150 -10.05 13.10 -5.47
C ILE A 150 -8.97 12.08 -5.05
N PHE A 151 -7.86 12.53 -4.44
CA PHE A 151 -6.82 11.61 -3.98
C PHE A 151 -7.28 10.72 -2.83
N VAL A 152 -8.07 11.25 -1.89
CA VAL A 152 -8.64 10.48 -0.77
C VAL A 152 -9.64 9.43 -1.26
N VAL A 153 -10.53 9.79 -2.17
CA VAL A 153 -11.50 8.86 -2.78
C VAL A 153 -10.76 7.80 -3.57
N GLY A 154 -9.78 8.20 -4.39
CA GLY A 154 -8.90 7.27 -5.08
C GLY A 154 -8.25 6.28 -4.10
N PHE A 155 -7.62 6.78 -3.03
CA PHE A 155 -6.97 5.96 -2.01
C PHE A 155 -7.94 4.97 -1.37
N SER A 156 -9.15 5.42 -1.04
CA SER A 156 -10.20 4.61 -0.43
C SER A 156 -10.64 3.45 -1.34
N LEU A 157 -10.58 3.64 -2.66
CA LEU A 157 -11.06 2.68 -3.65
C LEU A 157 -9.96 1.74 -4.18
N VAL A 158 -8.70 1.95 -3.79
CA VAL A 158 -7.60 1.05 -4.15
C VAL A 158 -7.82 -0.35 -3.58
N LYS A 159 -8.26 -0.45 -2.31
CA LYS A 159 -8.61 -1.70 -1.63
C LYS A 159 -9.66 -1.47 -0.54
N LEU A 160 -10.40 -2.53 -0.20
CA LEU A 160 -11.48 -2.47 0.80
C LEU A 160 -10.99 -2.06 2.20
N ASP A 161 -9.82 -2.52 2.61
CA ASP A 161 -9.20 -2.17 3.89
C ASP A 161 -8.77 -0.70 3.96
N MET A 162 -8.59 -0.03 2.82
CA MET A 162 -8.27 1.40 2.76
C MET A 162 -9.49 2.31 2.93
N ILE A 163 -10.71 1.81 2.65
CA ILE A 163 -11.96 2.60 2.76
C ILE A 163 -12.07 3.24 4.14
N PHE A 164 -11.81 2.47 5.19
CA PHE A 164 -11.91 2.95 6.56
C PHE A 164 -10.96 4.13 6.83
N SER A 165 -9.66 3.95 6.55
CA SER A 165 -8.66 5.01 6.73
C SER A 165 -8.91 6.22 5.82
N GLY A 166 -9.29 6.00 4.56
CA GLY A 166 -9.57 7.05 3.60
C GLY A 166 -10.79 7.89 3.99
N ALA A 167 -11.87 7.24 4.47
CA ALA A 167 -13.05 7.94 4.98
C ALA A 167 -12.71 8.82 6.19
N LEU A 168 -11.95 8.30 7.15
CA LEU A 168 -11.51 9.08 8.32
C LEU A 168 -10.62 10.25 7.93
N ILE A 169 -9.65 10.04 7.02
CA ILE A 169 -8.76 11.10 6.52
C ILE A 169 -9.58 12.17 5.78
N GLY A 170 -10.47 11.76 4.88
CA GLY A 170 -11.33 12.65 4.10
C GLY A 170 -12.22 13.50 4.99
N LEU A 171 -12.87 12.88 5.97
CA LEU A 171 -13.70 13.56 6.94
C LEU A 171 -12.86 14.55 7.76
N TYR A 172 -11.75 14.11 8.33
CA TYR A 172 -10.86 14.99 9.08
C TYR A 172 -10.41 16.19 8.25
N LEU A 173 -9.94 15.97 7.02
CA LEU A 173 -9.46 17.02 6.15
C LEU A 173 -10.58 17.97 5.74
N ALA A 174 -11.78 17.50 5.43
CA ALA A 174 -12.92 18.34 5.04
C ALA A 174 -13.22 19.42 6.10
N PHE A 175 -13.14 19.05 7.38
CA PHE A 175 -13.34 19.94 8.51
C PHE A 175 -12.10 20.77 8.84
N ALA A 176 -10.90 20.16 8.77
CA ALA A 176 -9.66 20.81 9.15
C ALA A 176 -9.17 21.84 8.11
N SER A 177 -9.52 21.71 6.84
CA SER A 177 -9.11 22.65 5.78
C SER A 177 -9.97 23.92 5.69
N ALA A 178 -11.00 24.06 6.52
CA ALA A 178 -11.90 25.22 6.48
C ALA A 178 -12.13 25.85 7.87
N GLU A 179 -12.04 27.18 7.93
CA GLU A 179 -12.27 27.96 9.16
C GLU A 179 -13.78 28.19 9.41
N ARG A 180 -14.56 28.40 8.34
CA ARG A 180 -16.00 28.70 8.42
C ARG A 180 -16.86 27.45 8.25
N GLY A 181 -17.98 27.37 8.97
CA GLY A 181 -18.92 26.24 8.94
C GLY A 181 -19.45 25.89 7.55
N LEU A 182 -19.89 26.89 6.77
CA LEU A 182 -20.39 26.68 5.40
C LEU A 182 -19.35 26.04 4.47
N LEU A 183 -18.07 26.42 4.60
CA LEU A 183 -16.99 25.83 3.79
C LEU A 183 -16.71 24.38 4.20
N ARG A 184 -16.88 24.02 5.48
CA ARG A 184 -16.78 22.63 5.95
C ARG A 184 -17.89 21.78 5.36
N LEU A 185 -19.13 22.28 5.36
CA LEU A 185 -20.27 21.60 4.74
C LEU A 185 -20.07 21.42 3.22
N ARG A 186 -19.55 22.45 2.54
CA ARG A 186 -19.17 22.34 1.12
C ARG A 186 -18.12 21.26 0.90
N ASN A 187 -17.05 21.22 1.70
CA ASN A 187 -16.02 20.20 1.59
C ASN A 187 -16.59 18.80 1.84
N LEU A 188 -17.43 18.65 2.86
CA LEU A 188 -18.11 17.38 3.14
C LEU A 188 -19.01 16.94 1.97
N ALA A 189 -19.78 17.86 1.40
CA ALA A 189 -20.60 17.60 0.22
C ALA A 189 -19.75 17.15 -0.97
N VAL A 190 -18.62 17.82 -1.24
CA VAL A 190 -17.67 17.41 -2.29
C VAL A 190 -17.17 15.99 -2.05
N LEU A 191 -16.78 15.65 -0.82
CA LEU A 191 -16.31 14.30 -0.48
C LEU A 191 -17.40 13.25 -0.73
N ILE A 192 -18.63 13.51 -0.26
CA ILE A 192 -19.76 12.60 -0.41
C ILE A 192 -20.12 12.41 -1.89
N VAL A 193 -20.18 13.50 -2.66
CA VAL A 193 -20.48 13.45 -4.10
C VAL A 193 -19.42 12.64 -4.85
N LEU A 194 -18.14 12.85 -4.55
CA LEU A 194 -17.06 12.09 -5.19
C LEU A 194 -17.08 10.60 -4.81
N LEU A 195 -17.34 10.27 -3.54
CA LEU A 195 -17.51 8.87 -3.10
C LEU A 195 -18.70 8.22 -3.81
N ALA A 196 -19.84 8.89 -3.86
CA ALA A 196 -21.04 8.39 -4.53
C ALA A 196 -20.81 8.21 -6.03
N ALA A 197 -20.20 9.20 -6.70
CA ALA A 197 -19.87 9.13 -8.12
C ALA A 197 -18.92 7.97 -8.44
N ALA A 198 -17.94 7.73 -7.57
CA ALA A 198 -16.97 6.65 -7.77
C ALA A 198 -17.56 5.26 -7.41
N ALA A 199 -18.53 5.19 -6.49
CA ALA A 199 -19.25 3.96 -6.17
C ALA A 199 -20.34 3.62 -7.22
N LEU A 200 -20.86 4.62 -7.95
CA LEU A 200 -22.03 4.49 -8.80
C LEU A 200 -21.90 3.37 -9.85
N PRO A 201 -20.80 3.23 -10.61
CA PRO A 201 -20.72 2.16 -11.60
C PRO A 201 -20.64 0.75 -11.00
N SER A 202 -20.08 0.61 -9.79
CA SER A 202 -20.15 -0.66 -9.05
C SER A 202 -21.57 -0.99 -8.59
N MET A 203 -22.38 0.03 -8.28
CA MET A 203 -23.78 -0.15 -7.91
C MET A 203 -24.67 -0.48 -9.13
N THR A 204 -24.42 0.12 -10.29
CA THR A 204 -25.25 -0.09 -11.49
C THR A 204 -24.98 -1.42 -12.20
N GLN A 205 -23.80 -2.02 -11.99
CA GLN A 205 -23.44 -3.34 -12.55
C GLN A 205 -23.89 -4.54 -11.68
N GLY A 206 -24.71 -4.33 -10.64
CA GLY A 206 -25.16 -5.43 -9.76
C GLY A 206 -24.09 -5.99 -8.82
N ASN A 207 -22.88 -5.41 -8.81
CA ASN A 207 -21.75 -5.82 -7.99
C ASN A 207 -21.85 -5.43 -6.49
N LEU A 208 -23.03 -4.99 -6.02
CA LEU A 208 -23.29 -4.82 -4.58
C LEU A 208 -23.14 -6.13 -3.80
N SER A 209 -23.32 -7.28 -4.47
CA SER A 209 -23.01 -8.60 -3.91
C SER A 209 -21.52 -8.78 -3.56
N ALA A 210 -20.60 -8.06 -4.20
CA ALA A 210 -19.18 -8.06 -3.86
C ALA A 210 -18.88 -7.35 -2.51
N LEU A 211 -19.79 -6.47 -2.06
CA LEU A 211 -19.76 -5.89 -0.72
C LEU A 211 -20.45 -6.81 0.31
N ASN A 212 -21.25 -7.79 -0.13
CA ASN A 212 -21.85 -8.79 0.74
C ASN A 212 -20.80 -9.86 1.12
N SER A 213 -20.21 -9.67 2.29
CA SER A 213 -19.62 -10.63 3.26
C SER A 213 -18.69 -11.79 2.82
N SER A 214 -18.86 -12.40 1.65
CA SER A 214 -18.10 -13.57 1.19
C SER A 214 -16.61 -13.27 1.03
N ARG A 215 -16.25 -12.09 0.53
CA ARG A 215 -14.86 -11.72 0.25
C ARG A 215 -13.99 -11.59 1.50
N GLN A 216 -14.53 -11.01 2.56
CA GLN A 216 -13.81 -10.89 3.83
C GLN A 216 -13.58 -12.27 4.45
N VAL A 217 -14.57 -13.17 4.35
CA VAL A 217 -14.46 -14.56 4.80
C VAL A 217 -13.42 -15.33 3.97
N VAL A 218 -13.42 -15.19 2.64
CA VAL A 218 -12.41 -15.84 1.78
C VAL A 218 -11.00 -15.35 2.15
N SER A 219 -10.81 -14.04 2.29
CA SER A 219 -9.52 -13.46 2.66
C SER A 219 -9.05 -13.95 4.03
N PHE A 220 -9.95 -13.97 5.01
CA PHE A 220 -9.70 -14.54 6.33
C PHE A 220 -9.32 -16.02 6.24
N ALA A 221 -10.11 -16.81 5.51
CA ALA A 221 -9.91 -18.24 5.38
C ALA A 221 -8.57 -18.59 4.73
N GLN A 222 -8.15 -17.84 3.71
CA GLN A 222 -6.84 -18.00 3.08
C GLN A 222 -5.69 -17.68 4.05
N HIS A 223 -5.76 -16.56 4.78
CA HIS A 223 -4.72 -16.19 5.74
C HIS A 223 -4.68 -17.14 6.94
N TYR A 224 -5.84 -17.55 7.45
CA TYR A 224 -5.95 -18.57 8.47
C TYR A 224 -5.28 -19.87 8.02
N SER A 225 -5.66 -20.36 6.84
CA SER A 225 -5.14 -21.61 6.26
C SER A 225 -3.62 -21.54 6.07
N ALA A 226 -3.09 -20.41 5.61
CA ALA A 226 -1.64 -20.23 5.44
C ALA A 226 -0.86 -20.27 6.76
N LEU A 227 -1.44 -19.76 7.86
CA LEU A 227 -0.82 -19.83 9.19
C LEU A 227 -0.83 -21.25 9.76
N VAL A 228 -1.91 -21.99 9.53
CA VAL A 228 -2.08 -23.31 10.14
C VAL A 228 -1.58 -24.46 9.27
N ALA A 229 -1.40 -24.28 7.96
CA ALA A 229 -0.99 -25.35 7.04
C ALA A 229 0.34 -26.01 7.41
N ASP A 230 1.28 -25.24 7.98
CA ASP A 230 2.57 -25.75 8.46
C ASP A 230 2.46 -26.49 9.81
N HIS A 231 1.35 -26.33 10.55
CA HIS A 231 1.19 -26.83 11.93
C HIS A 231 0.06 -27.86 12.11
N GLN A 232 -1.05 -27.76 11.37
CA GLN A 232 -2.18 -28.69 11.38
C GLN A 232 -1.94 -29.94 10.51
N VAL A 233 -0.66 -30.28 10.36
CA VAL A 233 -0.09 -31.39 9.59
C VAL A 233 -0.60 -32.76 10.02
N ALA A 234 -1.22 -32.88 11.19
CA ALA A 234 -1.73 -34.15 11.72
C ALA A 234 -2.87 -34.76 10.90
N PHE A 235 -3.61 -33.98 10.09
CA PHE A 235 -4.83 -34.48 9.41
C PHE A 235 -4.64 -34.85 7.93
N LEU A 236 -3.49 -34.55 7.32
CA LEU A 236 -3.21 -34.90 5.92
C LEU A 236 -1.93 -35.74 5.86
N PRO A 237 -2.03 -37.07 5.64
CA PRO A 237 -0.88 -37.96 5.53
C PRO A 237 -0.20 -37.79 4.15
N LEU A 238 0.19 -36.56 3.82
CA LEU A 238 0.83 -36.20 2.55
C LEU A 238 2.22 -35.59 2.81
N PRO A 239 3.25 -36.00 2.03
CA PRO A 239 4.54 -35.33 2.00
C PRO A 239 4.37 -33.82 1.77
N ARG A 240 5.25 -32.98 2.34
CA ARG A 240 5.13 -31.51 2.27
C ARG A 240 4.95 -30.96 0.85
N ARG A 241 5.54 -31.64 -0.15
CA ARG A 241 5.47 -31.28 -1.58
C ARG A 241 4.14 -31.60 -2.26
N GLU A 242 3.33 -32.47 -1.66
CA GLU A 242 2.03 -32.92 -2.20
C GLU A 242 0.85 -32.28 -1.45
N ARG A 243 1.14 -31.38 -0.50
CA ARG A 243 0.09 -30.70 0.27
C ARG A 243 -0.66 -29.71 -0.62
N PRO A 244 -2.00 -29.61 -0.47
CA PRO A 244 -2.77 -28.61 -1.17
C PRO A 244 -2.29 -27.22 -0.75
N ASP A 245 -1.98 -26.36 -1.72
CA ASP A 245 -1.62 -24.97 -1.45
C ASP A 245 -2.76 -24.29 -0.66
N PRO A 246 -2.49 -23.72 0.54
CA PRO A 246 -3.50 -23.10 1.38
C PRO A 246 -4.15 -21.85 0.76
N TRP A 247 -3.55 -21.23 -0.26
CA TRP A 247 -4.15 -20.09 -0.95
C TRP A 247 -5.25 -20.51 -1.93
N PHE A 248 -5.05 -21.65 -2.61
CA PHE A 248 -6.00 -22.21 -3.58
C PHE A 248 -7.00 -23.19 -2.96
N ASN A 249 -6.58 -23.91 -1.93
CA ASN A 249 -7.34 -24.96 -1.29
C ASN A 249 -7.65 -24.64 0.18
N PHE A 250 -7.79 -23.35 0.52
CA PHE A 250 -8.04 -22.90 1.90
C PHE A 250 -9.20 -23.65 2.55
N GLY A 251 -10.25 -23.99 1.79
CA GLY A 251 -11.42 -24.72 2.31
C GLY A 251 -11.08 -26.08 2.94
N ARG A 252 -9.98 -26.73 2.53
CA ARG A 252 -9.52 -28.00 3.13
C ARG A 252 -8.96 -27.84 4.54
N TYR A 253 -8.43 -26.66 4.87
CA TYR A 253 -7.90 -26.31 6.19
C TYR A 253 -8.94 -25.59 7.04
N PHE A 254 -9.72 -24.70 6.40
CA PHE A 254 -10.68 -23.83 7.06
C PHE A 254 -11.98 -24.55 7.45
N ASN A 255 -12.63 -25.25 6.51
CA ASN A 255 -13.97 -25.82 6.74
C ASN A 255 -14.04 -26.87 7.85
N PRO A 256 -13.02 -27.73 8.09
CA PRO A 256 -13.06 -28.68 9.20
C PRO A 256 -13.13 -28.01 10.59
N ILE A 257 -12.65 -26.78 10.70
CA ILE A 257 -12.53 -26.04 11.96
C ILE A 257 -13.69 -25.05 12.10
N TRP A 258 -13.98 -24.32 11.04
CA TRP A 258 -14.92 -23.21 11.06
C TRP A 258 -16.29 -23.54 10.44
N GLY A 259 -16.42 -24.66 9.74
CA GLY A 259 -17.61 -24.96 8.93
C GLY A 259 -17.76 -24.01 7.74
N ARG A 260 -18.97 -23.97 7.16
CA ARG A 260 -19.31 -23.01 6.10
C ARG A 260 -19.87 -21.73 6.74
N GLN A 261 -19.08 -20.67 6.73
CA GLN A 261 -19.47 -19.35 7.25
C GLN A 261 -19.84 -18.42 6.11
N ASN A 262 -20.96 -17.69 6.26
CA ASN A 262 -21.45 -16.77 5.23
C ASN A 262 -20.89 -15.34 5.39
N ASN A 263 -20.47 -14.97 6.60
CA ASN A 263 -19.92 -13.66 6.92
C ASN A 263 -18.96 -13.70 8.11
N MET A 264 -18.16 -12.64 8.27
CA MET A 264 -17.20 -12.52 9.37
C MET A 264 -17.85 -12.39 10.75
N ILE A 265 -19.06 -11.85 10.85
CA ILE A 265 -19.75 -11.68 12.13
C ILE A 265 -20.13 -13.05 12.71
N ASP A 266 -20.68 -13.94 11.88
CA ASP A 266 -21.03 -15.30 12.25
C ASP A 266 -19.79 -16.11 12.64
N LEU A 267 -18.69 -15.91 11.92
CA LEU A 267 -17.40 -16.52 12.24
C LEU A 267 -16.90 -16.11 13.64
N VAL A 268 -16.86 -14.81 13.92
CA VAL A 268 -16.38 -14.28 15.21
C VAL A 268 -17.30 -14.67 16.36
N ARG A 269 -18.62 -14.70 16.14
CA ARG A 269 -19.60 -15.08 17.16
C ARG A 269 -19.65 -16.59 17.40
N GLY A 270 -19.41 -17.39 16.37
CA GLY A 270 -19.45 -18.85 16.45
C GLY A 270 -18.34 -19.42 17.32
N ASP A 271 -17.12 -18.88 17.19
CA ASP A 271 -15.98 -19.27 18.04
C ASP A 271 -15.02 -18.07 18.27
N PRO A 272 -15.30 -17.21 19.27
CA PRO A 272 -14.49 -16.03 19.51
C PRO A 272 -13.07 -16.38 19.95
N TYR A 273 -12.87 -17.50 20.66
CA TYR A 273 -11.56 -17.91 21.15
C TYR A 273 -10.62 -18.27 20.00
N ARG A 274 -11.08 -19.10 19.04
CA ARG A 274 -10.29 -19.41 17.84
C ARG A 274 -10.01 -18.18 16.98
N TYR A 275 -10.92 -17.20 16.99
CA TYR A 275 -10.71 -15.95 16.28
C TYR A 275 -9.59 -15.13 16.94
N TYR A 276 -9.58 -15.04 18.28
CA TYR A 276 -8.49 -14.41 19.01
C TYR A 276 -7.15 -15.14 18.79
N ASP A 277 -7.12 -16.47 18.77
CA ASP A 277 -5.92 -17.23 18.45
C ASP A 277 -5.38 -16.87 17.05
N PHE A 278 -6.27 -16.78 16.06
CA PHE A 278 -5.90 -16.29 14.73
C PHE A 278 -5.30 -14.88 14.80
N LEU A 279 -5.90 -13.94 15.55
CA LEU A 279 -5.37 -12.58 15.68
C LEU A 279 -3.95 -12.57 16.26
N PHE A 280 -3.69 -13.37 17.31
CA PHE A 280 -2.35 -13.46 17.91
C PHE A 280 -1.32 -14.08 16.97
N LEU A 281 -1.68 -15.17 16.27
CA LEU A 281 -0.81 -15.81 15.28
C LEU A 281 -0.53 -14.88 14.10
N SER A 282 -1.57 -14.19 13.63
CA SER A 282 -1.50 -13.19 12.57
C SER A 282 -0.58 -12.02 12.94
N LEU A 283 -0.67 -11.53 14.18
CA LEU A 283 0.21 -10.49 14.69
C LEU A 283 1.67 -10.98 14.77
N GLY A 284 1.90 -12.19 15.28
CA GLY A 284 3.23 -12.79 15.33
C GLY A 284 3.86 -12.90 13.94
N ARG A 285 3.11 -13.43 12.96
CA ARG A 285 3.56 -13.51 11.56
C ARG A 285 3.78 -12.13 10.94
N SER A 286 2.92 -11.15 11.26
CA SER A 286 3.07 -9.77 10.80
C SER A 286 4.37 -9.14 11.30
N ILE A 287 4.76 -9.37 12.56
CA ILE A 287 6.02 -8.86 13.12
C ILE A 287 7.21 -9.49 12.39
N ILE A 288 7.18 -10.80 12.15
CA ILE A 288 8.22 -11.50 11.39
C ILE A 288 8.34 -10.89 9.98
N ASN A 289 7.23 -10.78 9.25
CA ASN A 289 7.22 -10.19 7.91
C ASN A 289 7.69 -8.72 7.91
N LEU A 290 7.29 -7.93 8.91
CA LEU A 290 7.75 -6.56 9.08
C LEU A 290 9.25 -6.48 9.37
N SER A 291 9.81 -7.44 10.13
CA SER A 291 11.26 -7.51 10.40
C SER A 291 12.07 -7.89 9.16
N SER A 292 11.49 -8.72 8.28
CA SER A 292 12.05 -9.01 6.95
C SER A 292 11.96 -7.81 5.99
N SER A 293 11.19 -6.78 6.38
CA SER A 293 11.11 -5.52 5.65
C SER A 293 12.09 -4.50 6.23
N ASN A 294 12.70 -3.70 5.35
CA ASN A 294 13.62 -2.63 5.75
C ASN A 294 12.95 -1.49 6.53
N VAL A 295 11.62 -1.53 6.70
CA VAL A 295 10.82 -0.49 7.35
C VAL A 295 10.94 -0.51 8.86
N LEU A 296 11.20 -1.68 9.46
CA LEU A 296 11.33 -1.77 10.91
C LEU A 296 12.49 -0.90 11.44
N TRP A 297 13.57 -0.77 10.66
CA TRP A 297 14.69 0.13 10.93
C TRP A 297 14.30 1.61 10.94
N LEU A 298 13.23 1.98 10.22
CA LEU A 298 12.73 3.35 10.16
C LEU A 298 11.78 3.69 11.31
N PHE A 299 11.15 2.72 11.96
CA PHE A 299 10.17 2.99 13.01
C PHE A 299 10.70 3.80 14.19
N PRO A 300 11.91 3.53 14.75
CA PRO A 300 12.45 4.39 15.81
C PRO A 300 12.67 5.83 15.34
N LEU A 301 13.19 6.02 14.12
CA LEU A 301 13.45 7.34 13.54
C LEU A 301 12.13 8.09 13.28
N ALA A 302 11.14 7.39 12.72
CA ALA A 302 9.82 7.94 12.45
C ALA A 302 9.05 8.22 13.74
N GLY A 303 9.16 7.38 14.76
CA GLY A 303 8.57 7.60 16.08
C GLY A 303 9.15 8.85 16.76
N TYR A 304 10.47 8.98 16.76
CA TYR A 304 11.14 10.19 17.26
C TYR A 304 10.71 11.44 16.48
N GLY A 305 10.74 11.38 15.15
CA GLY A 305 10.28 12.46 14.28
C GLY A 305 8.82 12.82 14.54
N PHE A 306 7.93 11.83 14.62
CA PHE A 306 6.51 11.97 14.85
C PHE A 306 6.21 12.70 16.16
N LEU A 307 6.80 12.26 17.27
CA LEU A 307 6.60 12.90 18.58
C LEU A 307 7.01 14.39 18.53
N ARG A 308 8.06 14.71 17.77
CA ARG A 308 8.63 16.05 17.62
C ARG A 308 8.03 16.88 16.49
N LEU A 309 7.12 16.34 15.66
CA LEU A 309 6.45 17.11 14.60
C LEU A 309 5.64 18.28 15.18
N ARG A 310 5.80 19.49 14.64
CA ARG A 310 5.00 20.67 15.04
C ARG A 310 3.65 20.72 14.33
N ASP A 311 3.57 20.16 13.12
CA ASP A 311 2.34 20.13 12.33
C ASP A 311 1.32 19.13 12.91
N ARG A 312 0.33 19.66 13.64
CA ARG A 312 -0.76 18.87 14.22
C ARG A 312 -1.62 18.18 13.16
N LYS A 313 -1.83 18.80 12.00
CA LYS A 313 -2.59 18.19 10.90
C LYS A 313 -1.86 16.97 10.37
N LEU A 314 -0.57 17.11 10.10
CA LEU A 314 0.26 15.99 9.64
C LEU A 314 0.29 14.85 10.67
N LYS A 315 0.41 15.16 11.97
CA LYS A 315 0.33 14.16 13.05
C LYS A 315 -0.97 13.37 13.00
N ILE A 316 -2.11 14.06 12.95
CA ILE A 316 -3.42 13.40 12.93
C ILE A 316 -3.58 12.56 11.66
N VAL A 317 -3.27 13.10 10.49
CA VAL A 317 -3.38 12.35 9.22
C VAL A 317 -2.46 11.13 9.21
N THR A 318 -1.25 11.24 9.75
CA THR A 318 -0.34 10.08 9.91
C THR A 318 -0.98 9.00 10.77
N LEU A 319 -1.57 9.36 11.92
CA LEU A 319 -2.28 8.39 12.77
C LEU A 319 -3.46 7.76 12.03
N LEU A 320 -4.25 8.55 11.29
CA LEU A 320 -5.41 8.03 10.54
C LEU A 320 -5.00 7.08 9.41
N PHE A 321 -3.86 7.31 8.75
CA PHE A 321 -3.29 6.33 7.82
C PHE A 321 -2.90 5.04 8.56
N LEU A 322 -2.24 5.15 9.71
CA LEU A 322 -1.82 3.98 10.50
C LEU A 322 -3.02 3.19 11.06
N LEU A 323 -4.18 3.82 11.30
CA LEU A 323 -5.42 3.10 11.63
C LEU A 323 -5.89 2.16 10.51
N GLY A 324 -5.42 2.35 9.27
CA GLY A 324 -5.61 1.40 8.18
C GLY A 324 -4.97 0.03 8.42
N PHE A 325 -4.07 -0.12 9.40
CA PHE A 325 -3.58 -1.44 9.83
C PHE A 325 -4.63 -2.27 10.58
N ILE A 326 -5.59 -1.63 11.24
CA ILE A 326 -6.61 -2.34 12.03
C ILE A 326 -7.42 -3.30 11.14
N PRO A 327 -8.07 -2.87 10.05
CA PRO A 327 -8.85 -3.78 9.21
C PRO A 327 -7.99 -4.88 8.57
N ILE A 328 -6.70 -4.61 8.28
CA ILE A 328 -5.77 -5.65 7.82
C ILE A 328 -5.62 -6.71 8.90
N GLN A 329 -5.22 -6.31 10.11
CA GLN A 329 -4.92 -7.25 11.20
C GLN A 329 -6.14 -8.07 11.65
N LEU A 330 -7.35 -7.51 11.53
CA LEU A 330 -8.59 -8.21 11.87
C LEU A 330 -8.95 -9.34 10.89
N ILE A 331 -8.40 -9.34 9.68
CA ILE A 331 -8.79 -10.25 8.59
C ILE A 331 -7.59 -11.04 8.06
N ALA A 332 -6.36 -10.53 8.20
CA ALA A 332 -5.16 -11.04 7.55
C ALA A 332 -3.90 -10.71 8.36
N PHE A 333 -2.82 -11.47 8.12
CA PHE A 333 -1.49 -11.05 8.55
C PHE A 333 -0.86 -10.09 7.52
N THR A 334 0.02 -9.21 8.00
CA THR A 334 0.69 -8.23 7.15
C THR A 334 1.78 -8.89 6.32
N HIS A 335 1.57 -8.97 5.01
CA HIS A 335 2.61 -9.33 4.04
C HIS A 335 3.58 -8.16 3.83
N VAL A 336 4.83 -8.43 3.42
CA VAL A 336 5.83 -7.38 3.14
C VAL A 336 5.30 -6.38 2.11
N ARG A 337 4.55 -6.86 1.11
CA ARG A 337 3.89 -6.01 0.09
C ARG A 337 2.92 -4.98 0.67
N TYR A 338 2.22 -5.28 1.77
CA TYR A 338 1.28 -4.35 2.40
C TYR A 338 1.98 -3.18 3.09
N VAL A 339 3.29 -3.30 3.33
CA VAL A 339 4.11 -2.25 3.92
C VAL A 339 4.43 -1.14 2.92
N ALA A 340 4.39 -1.45 1.62
CA ALA A 340 4.74 -0.50 0.55
C ALA A 340 3.90 0.78 0.56
N ARG A 341 2.61 0.69 0.92
CA ARG A 341 1.73 1.85 1.07
C ARG A 341 2.04 2.71 2.30
N PHE A 342 2.66 2.15 3.33
CA PHE A 342 3.01 2.87 4.56
C PHE A 342 4.44 3.41 4.55
N TYR A 343 5.34 2.78 3.79
CA TYR A 343 6.74 3.19 3.68
C TYR A 343 6.92 4.68 3.32
N PRO A 344 6.17 5.25 2.35
CA PRO A 344 6.25 6.68 2.06
C PRO A 344 5.85 7.57 3.22
N LEU A 345 4.83 7.17 4.00
CA LEU A 345 4.38 7.93 5.16
C LEU A 345 5.46 7.94 6.25
N VAL A 346 6.06 6.79 6.53
CA VAL A 346 7.15 6.64 7.50
C VAL A 346 8.34 7.51 7.09
N LEU A 347 8.77 7.42 5.81
CA LEU A 347 9.81 8.29 5.27
C LEU A 347 9.43 9.78 5.36
N TYR A 348 8.19 10.13 5.02
CA TYR A 348 7.75 11.53 5.03
C TYR A 348 7.72 12.15 6.42
N VAL A 349 7.35 11.40 7.45
CA VAL A 349 7.42 11.86 8.85
C VAL A 349 8.85 12.22 9.24
N ILE A 350 9.81 11.37 8.90
CA ILE A 350 11.25 11.60 9.14
C ILE A 350 11.70 12.84 8.36
N TYR A 351 11.33 12.94 7.07
CA TYR A 351 11.66 14.07 6.22
C TYR A 351 11.10 15.39 6.78
N ALA A 352 9.82 15.42 7.12
CA ALA A 352 9.15 16.60 7.68
C ALA A 352 9.83 17.08 8.96
N TYR A 353 10.19 16.18 9.87
CA TYR A 353 10.98 16.50 11.06
C TYR A 353 12.35 17.10 10.69
N LEU A 354 13.06 16.45 9.76
CA LEU A 354 14.38 16.90 9.31
C LEU A 354 14.34 18.21 8.53
N VAL A 355 13.19 18.70 8.08
CA VAL A 355 13.05 20.00 7.39
C VAL A 355 12.59 21.10 8.36
N ASP A 356 11.65 20.81 9.26
CA ASP A 356 10.96 21.82 10.08
C ASP A 356 11.78 22.35 11.26
N ARG A 357 12.95 21.77 11.56
CA ARG A 357 13.77 22.15 12.72
C ARG A 357 14.93 23.09 12.34
N PRO A 358 15.24 24.11 13.14
CA PRO A 358 16.47 24.89 12.97
C PRO A 358 17.71 23.97 13.10
N GLU A 359 18.76 24.21 12.31
CA GLU A 359 20.00 23.40 12.37
C GLU A 359 20.69 23.45 13.73
N ASP A 360 20.48 24.52 14.49
CA ASP A 360 21.23 24.78 15.72
C ASP A 360 20.59 24.14 16.96
N GLU A 361 19.27 23.91 16.97
CA GLU A 361 18.56 23.34 18.13
C GLU A 361 18.77 21.82 18.29
N GLU A 362 18.90 21.08 17.18
CA GLU A 362 18.88 19.61 17.18
C GLU A 362 19.95 18.98 16.26
N ARG A 363 21.11 19.64 16.14
CA ARG A 363 22.22 19.23 15.25
C ARG A 363 22.64 17.76 15.44
N ARG A 364 22.72 17.28 16.68
CA ARG A 364 23.08 15.88 17.00
C ARG A 364 22.03 14.89 16.49
N ALA A 365 20.75 15.15 16.75
CA ALA A 365 19.66 14.28 16.31
C ALA A 365 19.59 14.21 14.78
N ARG A 366 19.72 15.36 14.09
CA ARG A 366 19.81 15.40 12.62
C ARG A 366 20.96 14.58 12.08
N ARG A 367 22.17 14.68 12.65
CA ARG A 367 23.32 13.87 12.23
C ARG A 367 23.09 12.38 12.40
N ILE A 368 22.54 11.97 13.54
CA ILE A 368 22.21 10.56 13.82
C ILE A 368 21.17 10.05 12.82
N MET A 369 20.08 10.79 12.61
CA MET A 369 19.02 10.40 11.69
C MET A 369 19.52 10.35 10.25
N SER A 370 20.21 11.38 9.77
CA SER A 370 20.81 11.37 8.42
C SER A 370 21.83 10.25 8.25
N GLY A 371 22.67 9.98 9.26
CA GLY A 371 23.61 8.87 9.24
C GLY A 371 22.91 7.51 9.15
N ALA A 372 21.86 7.30 9.94
CA ALA A 372 21.04 6.09 9.88
C ALA A 372 20.35 5.91 8.52
N LEU A 373 19.84 7.00 7.93
CA LEU A 373 19.24 6.99 6.60
C LEU A 373 20.26 6.67 5.50
N ILE A 374 21.49 7.18 5.60
CA ILE A 374 22.58 6.85 4.66
C ILE A 374 22.99 5.38 4.82
N ALA A 375 23.10 4.88 6.05
CA ALA A 375 23.38 3.48 6.31
C ALA A 375 22.29 2.56 5.75
N LEU A 376 21.01 2.94 5.92
CA LEU A 376 19.88 2.23 5.33
C LEU A 376 19.93 2.25 3.80
N LEU A 377 20.26 3.39 3.18
CA LEU A 377 20.42 3.46 1.73
C LEU A 377 21.54 2.53 1.25
N ALA A 378 22.70 2.52 1.92
CA ALA A 378 23.79 1.62 1.59
C ALA A 378 23.37 0.14 1.71
N TYR A 379 22.62 -0.20 2.76
CA TYR A 379 22.06 -1.53 2.96
C TYR A 379 21.07 -1.91 1.85
N GLN A 380 20.15 -1.01 1.48
CA GLN A 380 19.19 -1.23 0.40
C GLN A 380 19.87 -1.44 -0.96
N ILE A 381 20.92 -0.67 -1.26
CA ILE A 381 21.74 -0.85 -2.46
C ILE A 381 22.43 -2.22 -2.43
N PHE A 382 23.02 -2.60 -1.30
CA PHE A 382 23.63 -3.92 -1.15
C PHE A 382 22.62 -5.06 -1.36
N GLU A 383 21.44 -4.99 -0.75
CA GLU A 383 20.36 -5.98 -0.92
C GLU A 383 19.77 -6.02 -2.33
N SER A 384 19.84 -4.91 -3.07
CA SER A 384 19.36 -4.88 -4.45
C SER A 384 20.22 -5.74 -5.39
N LEU A 385 21.51 -5.93 -5.09
CA LEU A 385 22.42 -6.67 -5.98
C LEU A 385 22.01 -8.16 -6.18
N PRO A 386 21.73 -8.94 -5.11
CA PRO A 386 21.19 -10.29 -5.26
C PRO A 386 19.86 -10.32 -6.00
N VAL A 387 18.97 -9.37 -5.71
CA VAL A 387 17.63 -9.27 -6.33
C VAL A 387 17.72 -9.05 -7.84
N TRP A 388 18.65 -8.21 -8.29
CA TRP A 388 18.91 -8.01 -9.73
C TRP A 388 19.37 -9.29 -10.42
N SER A 389 20.07 -10.17 -9.70
CA SER A 389 20.57 -11.44 -10.22
C SER A 389 19.53 -12.57 -10.24
N THR A 390 18.63 -12.64 -9.24
CA THR A 390 17.64 -13.73 -9.10
C THR A 390 16.26 -13.39 -9.64
N GLY A 391 15.90 -12.11 -9.74
CA GLY A 391 14.55 -11.66 -10.10
C GLY A 391 13.52 -11.73 -8.96
N GLU A 392 13.90 -12.24 -7.79
CA GLU A 392 13.03 -12.33 -6.62
C GLU A 392 13.20 -11.08 -5.72
N TRP A 393 12.25 -10.14 -5.81
CA TRP A 393 12.35 -8.85 -5.10
C TRP A 393 12.08 -8.93 -3.60
N PHE A 394 11.27 -9.89 -3.18
CA PHE A 394 10.95 -10.16 -1.79
C PHE A 394 10.95 -11.67 -1.54
N PRO A 395 11.61 -12.16 -0.48
CA PRO A 395 11.50 -13.54 -0.04
C PRO A 395 10.16 -13.69 0.70
N ASP A 396 9.08 -13.93 -0.04
CA ASP A 396 7.76 -14.30 0.52
C ASP A 396 7.56 -15.82 0.49
#